data_AF-A0A0Q7YZJ6-F1
#
_entry.id   AF-A0A0Q7YZJ6-F1
#
_cell.length_a   1.000
_cell.length_b   1.000
_cell.length_c   1.000
_cell.angle_alpha   90.00
_cell.angle_beta   90.00
_cell.angle_gamma   90.00
#
_symmetry.space_group_name_H-M   'P 1'
#
loop_
_entity.id
_entity.type
_entity.pdbx_description
1 polymer ?
#
loop_
_entity_poly.entity_id
_entity_poly.type
_entity_poly.pdbx_seq_one_letter_code
_entity_poly.pdbx_strand_id
1 'polypeptide(L)'
;MFGRAALALAILPSLAGFSFAAEDGRTIQIIVSRAKQSLTVYDDGKIIATSKVSTGKPGHDTPTGIFSILEKRKYHESNIYSNAPMPWMQRLTWSGIALHEGKVPNYPASHGCVRLPSGFAKTLFSMTERGAHVIIADEDVAPVVVRHPFLFQPTTDVQILSDVPLRPSKKTTGPVELAMNNPDRSLLVPKPEPLVRTPEESQPLRILITRRGDRELVADVQTMLTELGFDAGVPDGFAGEMTRSAIAGFKRWKNLPSKGTLISKEMLAALYAAAGREPAPQGQLYIRQGFKEVLSTPVAIRDPERELGTYLYTVADIDPKNGQAVWQAIGLRNELSDGTRKRLGIAPEASVLEATGQSVLDRIEIPTRIRTKINDMLTEGTSITITDNGVSPETAPQGTDFITLTR
;
A
#
# COMPACT_ATOMS: atom_id res chain seq x y z
N MET A 1 14.51 -3.95 -76.34
CA MET A 1 14.47 -4.84 -75.15
C MET A 1 15.86 -4.84 -74.52
N PHE A 2 16.10 -4.11 -73.44
CA PHE A 2 17.10 -4.43 -72.42
C PHE A 2 16.77 -3.56 -71.18
N GLY A 3 16.24 -4.22 -70.15
CA GLY A 3 15.78 -3.57 -68.92
C GLY A 3 16.95 -3.16 -68.03
N ARG A 4 16.82 -1.97 -67.43
CA ARG A 4 17.72 -1.47 -66.38
C ARG A 4 17.47 -2.26 -65.09
N ALA A 5 18.48 -2.99 -64.63
CA ALA A 5 18.49 -3.57 -63.29
C ALA A 5 18.78 -2.45 -62.27
N ALA A 6 17.79 -2.10 -61.45
CA ALA A 6 17.97 -1.26 -60.28
C ALA A 6 18.37 -2.17 -59.11
N LEU A 7 19.59 -1.99 -58.60
CA LEU A 7 20.09 -2.65 -57.40
C LEU A 7 19.42 -1.99 -56.18
N ALA A 8 18.36 -2.61 -55.66
CA ALA A 8 17.73 -2.18 -54.42
C ALA A 8 18.59 -2.68 -53.24
N LEU A 9 19.36 -1.77 -52.65
CA LEU A 9 20.08 -1.99 -51.40
C LEU A 9 19.04 -2.08 -50.26
N ALA A 10 18.67 -3.31 -49.87
CA ALA A 10 17.81 -3.54 -48.72
C ALA A 10 18.58 -3.19 -47.43
N ILE A 11 18.22 -2.06 -46.84
CA ILE A 11 18.67 -1.68 -45.50
C ILE A 11 17.93 -2.60 -44.51
N LEU A 12 18.64 -3.63 -44.03
CA LEU A 12 18.20 -4.43 -42.89
C LEU A 12 18.05 -3.50 -41.68
N PRO A 13 16.88 -3.44 -41.01
CA PRO A 13 16.80 -2.73 -39.75
C PRO A 13 17.65 -3.50 -38.74
N SER A 14 18.73 -2.87 -38.31
CA SER A 14 19.51 -3.33 -37.17
C SER A 14 18.57 -3.53 -35.98
N LEU A 15 18.50 -4.74 -35.45
CA LEU A 15 17.93 -5.04 -34.15
C LEU A 15 18.71 -4.22 -33.11
N ALA A 16 18.24 -3.01 -32.85
CA ALA A 16 18.65 -2.25 -31.69
C ALA A 16 18.24 -3.08 -30.47
N GLY A 17 19.22 -3.62 -29.75
CA GLY A 17 18.99 -4.27 -28.48
C GLY A 17 18.28 -3.28 -27.55
N PHE A 18 17.12 -3.66 -27.04
CA PHE A 18 16.51 -2.97 -25.92
C PHE A 18 17.44 -3.16 -24.71
N SER A 19 18.32 -2.19 -24.50
CA SER A 19 19.03 -2.07 -23.25
C SER A 19 18.00 -1.61 -22.21
N PHE A 20 17.47 -2.55 -21.43
CA PHE A 20 16.76 -2.23 -20.20
C PHE A 20 17.80 -1.75 -19.18
N ALA A 21 18.22 -0.50 -19.32
CA ALA A 21 18.74 0.24 -18.17
C ALA A 21 17.56 0.42 -17.21
N ALA A 22 17.72 -0.05 -15.97
CA ALA A 22 16.84 0.32 -14.88
C ALA A 22 17.02 1.82 -14.63
N GLU A 23 16.20 2.64 -15.29
CA GLU A 23 15.95 4.01 -14.86
C GLU A 23 14.98 3.97 -13.67
N ASP A 24 15.34 4.72 -12.63
CA ASP A 24 14.60 4.94 -11.39
C ASP A 24 13.08 5.08 -11.63
N GLY A 25 12.27 4.29 -10.91
CA GLY A 25 10.85 4.63 -10.65
C GLY A 25 9.76 3.78 -11.31
N ARG A 26 10.07 2.88 -12.27
CA ARG A 26 9.02 2.14 -12.99
C ARG A 26 8.12 1.30 -12.09
N THR A 27 6.82 1.61 -12.10
CA THR A 27 5.83 0.91 -11.26
C THR A 27 5.12 -0.17 -12.06
N ILE A 28 5.71 -1.36 -12.06
CA ILE A 28 5.09 -2.54 -12.69
C ILE A 28 3.90 -3.04 -11.86
N GLN A 29 2.75 -3.15 -12.51
CA GLN A 29 1.57 -3.83 -11.98
C GLN A 29 1.21 -5.03 -12.85
N ILE A 30 0.93 -6.15 -12.22
CA ILE A 30 0.55 -7.39 -12.89
C ILE A 30 -0.89 -7.70 -12.55
N ILE A 31 -1.74 -7.89 -13.55
CA ILE A 31 -3.14 -8.25 -13.35
C ILE A 31 -3.39 -9.62 -13.95
N VAL A 32 -3.95 -10.53 -13.16
CA VAL A 32 -4.34 -11.88 -13.56
C VAL A 32 -5.85 -12.00 -13.51
N SER A 33 -6.46 -12.35 -14.63
CA SER A 33 -7.89 -12.70 -14.70
C SER A 33 -8.04 -14.22 -14.68
N ARG A 34 -8.70 -14.75 -13.65
CA ARG A 34 -9.01 -16.18 -13.54
C ARG A 34 -10.06 -16.59 -14.57
N ALA A 35 -11.09 -15.78 -14.84
CA ALA A 35 -12.10 -16.17 -15.82
C ALA A 35 -11.53 -16.22 -17.24
N LYS A 36 -10.66 -15.27 -17.62
CA LYS A 36 -10.04 -15.24 -18.96
C LYS A 36 -8.77 -16.09 -19.08
N GLN A 37 -8.24 -16.61 -17.97
CA GLN A 37 -6.94 -17.30 -17.94
C GLN A 37 -5.84 -16.46 -18.63
N SER A 38 -5.78 -15.18 -18.29
CA SER A 38 -4.84 -14.22 -18.86
C SER A 38 -4.10 -13.42 -17.78
N LEU A 39 -2.93 -12.90 -18.17
CA LEU A 39 -2.14 -11.96 -17.39
C LEU A 39 -1.77 -10.76 -18.27
N THR A 40 -1.94 -9.57 -17.71
CA THR A 40 -1.58 -8.28 -18.33
C THR A 40 -0.59 -7.56 -17.42
N VAL A 41 0.49 -7.04 -18.00
CA VAL A 41 1.50 -6.25 -17.30
C VAL A 41 1.35 -4.79 -17.70
N TYR A 42 1.18 -3.93 -16.71
CA TYR A 42 1.11 -2.49 -16.85
C TYR A 42 2.39 -1.84 -16.34
N ASP A 43 2.83 -0.83 -17.07
CA ASP A 43 3.91 0.11 -16.73
C ASP A 43 3.36 1.52 -16.96
N ASP A 44 3.26 2.32 -15.91
CA ASP A 44 2.69 3.68 -15.94
C ASP A 44 1.29 3.74 -16.60
N GLY A 45 0.46 2.72 -16.31
CA GLY A 45 -0.88 2.57 -16.88
C GLY A 45 -0.94 2.07 -18.33
N LYS A 46 0.20 1.82 -18.98
CA LYS A 46 0.26 1.28 -20.34
C LYS A 46 0.50 -0.22 -20.30
N ILE A 47 -0.20 -0.96 -21.17
CA ILE A 47 0.06 -2.40 -21.33
C ILE A 47 1.40 -2.58 -22.05
N ILE A 48 2.36 -3.20 -21.37
CA ILE A 48 3.68 -3.52 -21.94
C ILE A 48 3.81 -4.99 -22.31
N ALA A 49 2.99 -5.87 -21.73
CA ALA A 49 3.01 -7.29 -22.05
C ALA A 49 1.68 -7.98 -21.69
N THR A 50 1.36 -9.04 -22.42
CA THR A 50 0.25 -9.94 -22.11
C THR A 50 0.67 -11.40 -22.24
N SER A 51 0.00 -12.30 -21.53
CA SER A 51 0.23 -13.74 -21.63
C SER A 51 -1.03 -14.53 -21.29
N LYS A 52 -1.09 -15.78 -21.76
CA LYS A 52 -2.00 -16.77 -21.20
C LYS A 52 -1.45 -17.29 -19.88
N VAL A 53 -2.34 -17.68 -18.97
CA VAL A 53 -1.97 -18.34 -17.72
C VAL A 53 -2.81 -19.59 -17.49
N SER A 54 -2.37 -20.43 -16.56
CA SER A 54 -3.18 -21.54 -16.04
C SER A 54 -3.24 -21.43 -14.53
N THR A 55 -4.40 -21.06 -13.99
CA THR A 55 -4.65 -20.92 -12.54
C THR A 55 -5.07 -22.24 -11.91
N GLY A 56 -5.44 -22.19 -10.63
CA GLY A 56 -5.90 -23.32 -9.81
C GLY A 56 -7.15 -23.99 -10.33
N LYS A 57 -7.15 -25.33 -10.36
CA LYS A 57 -8.31 -26.16 -10.67
C LYS A 57 -9.32 -26.14 -9.51
N PRO A 58 -10.59 -26.56 -9.72
CA PRO A 58 -11.57 -26.68 -8.64
C PRO A 58 -11.02 -27.48 -7.43
N GLY A 59 -11.21 -26.93 -6.23
CA GLY A 59 -10.68 -27.51 -4.98
C GLY A 59 -9.22 -27.15 -4.67
N HIS A 60 -8.54 -26.46 -5.60
CA HIS A 60 -7.23 -25.84 -5.41
C HIS A 60 -7.22 -24.45 -6.06
N ASP A 61 -8.26 -23.69 -5.81
CA ASP A 61 -8.47 -22.38 -6.41
C ASP A 61 -7.29 -21.44 -6.13
N THR A 62 -6.90 -20.67 -7.15
CA THR A 62 -5.99 -19.55 -6.92
C THR A 62 -6.74 -18.46 -6.16
N PRO A 63 -6.24 -18.00 -5.00
CA PRO A 63 -6.90 -16.95 -4.25
C PRO A 63 -6.91 -15.64 -5.03
N THR A 64 -7.98 -14.86 -4.86
CA THR A 64 -8.10 -13.51 -5.42
C THR A 64 -7.66 -12.48 -4.40
N GLY A 65 -7.24 -11.31 -4.87
CA GLY A 65 -6.80 -10.22 -4.02
C GLY A 65 -5.67 -9.37 -4.61
N ILE A 66 -5.04 -8.60 -3.72
CA ILE A 66 -3.90 -7.73 -4.01
C ILE A 66 -2.70 -8.33 -3.30
N PHE A 67 -1.70 -8.70 -4.08
CA PHE A 67 -0.48 -9.34 -3.61
C PHE A 67 0.72 -8.47 -3.94
N SER A 68 1.80 -8.69 -3.21
CA SER A 68 3.12 -8.18 -3.55
C SER A 68 4.07 -9.36 -3.75
N ILE A 69 5.02 -9.26 -4.68
CA ILE A 69 6.03 -10.30 -4.84
C ILE A 69 6.90 -10.37 -3.57
N LEU A 70 6.78 -11.48 -2.84
CA LEU A 70 7.47 -11.72 -1.58
C LEU A 70 8.90 -12.17 -1.80
N GLU A 71 9.09 -13.13 -2.71
CA GLU A 71 10.36 -13.76 -3.02
C GLU A 71 10.47 -14.08 -4.50
N LYS A 72 11.71 -14.15 -4.98
CA LYS A 72 12.01 -14.54 -6.36
C LYS A 72 13.10 -15.60 -6.38
N ARG A 73 12.88 -16.70 -7.09
CA ARG A 73 13.87 -17.78 -7.26
C ARG A 73 13.89 -18.26 -8.70
N LYS A 74 15.07 -18.30 -9.32
CA LYS A 74 15.23 -18.85 -10.69
C LYS A 74 14.89 -20.34 -10.73
N TYR A 75 15.24 -21.07 -9.68
CA TYR A 75 14.91 -22.47 -9.46
C TYR A 75 14.28 -22.64 -8.08
N HIS A 76 13.12 -23.29 -8.02
CA HIS A 76 12.44 -23.67 -6.79
C HIS A 76 11.73 -25.01 -7.02
N GLU A 77 11.59 -25.80 -5.96
CA GLU A 77 10.78 -27.02 -5.95
C GLU A 77 9.70 -26.85 -4.88
N SER A 78 8.48 -27.30 -5.18
CA SER A 78 7.37 -27.18 -4.26
C SER A 78 7.55 -28.09 -3.04
N ASN A 79 7.60 -27.49 -1.85
CA ASN A 79 7.66 -28.21 -0.58
C ASN A 79 6.36 -28.95 -0.24
N ILE A 80 5.25 -28.65 -0.94
CA ILE A 80 3.91 -29.18 -0.65
C ILE A 80 3.37 -30.12 -1.74
N TYR A 81 4.00 -30.13 -2.93
CA TYR A 81 3.60 -30.97 -4.06
C TYR A 81 4.79 -31.78 -4.59
N SER A 82 5.25 -32.75 -3.79
CA SER A 82 6.24 -33.76 -4.19
C SER A 82 7.47 -33.19 -4.93
N ASN A 83 8.00 -32.05 -4.48
CA ASN A 83 9.15 -31.37 -5.10
C ASN A 83 8.94 -31.00 -6.58
N ALA A 84 7.69 -30.75 -6.99
CA ALA A 84 7.40 -30.34 -8.36
C ALA A 84 8.19 -29.06 -8.72
N PRO A 85 8.91 -29.03 -9.85
CA PRO A 85 9.75 -27.90 -10.22
C PRO A 85 8.90 -26.67 -10.56
N MET A 86 9.34 -25.52 -10.06
CA MET A 86 8.74 -24.20 -10.26
C MET A 86 9.82 -23.20 -10.71
N PRO A 87 10.29 -23.28 -11.97
CA PRO A 87 11.28 -22.36 -12.49
C PRO A 87 10.73 -20.92 -12.54
N TRP A 88 11.60 -19.94 -12.34
CA TRP A 88 11.28 -18.50 -12.36
C TRP A 88 10.13 -18.14 -11.40
N MET A 89 10.13 -18.77 -10.22
CA MET A 89 9.13 -18.56 -9.19
C MET A 89 9.17 -17.12 -8.66
N GLN A 90 7.99 -16.51 -8.56
CA GLN A 90 7.72 -15.27 -7.87
C GLN A 90 6.60 -15.54 -6.85
N ARG A 91 6.95 -15.59 -5.56
CA ARG A 91 6.06 -15.98 -4.46
C ARG A 91 5.08 -14.84 -4.14
N LEU A 92 3.81 -15.18 -3.96
CA LEU A 92 2.72 -14.24 -3.64
C LEU A 92 2.15 -14.46 -2.23
N THR A 93 2.22 -15.67 -1.71
CA THR A 93 1.80 -16.00 -0.34
C THR A 93 2.82 -16.90 0.35
N TRP A 94 2.89 -16.84 1.68
CA TRP A 94 3.69 -17.76 2.48
C TRP A 94 3.08 -19.16 2.51
N SER A 95 1.76 -19.28 2.34
CA SER A 95 1.06 -20.55 2.11
C SER A 95 1.44 -21.26 0.80
N GLY A 96 2.16 -20.60 -0.12
CA GLY A 96 2.79 -21.25 -1.26
C GLY A 96 2.23 -20.92 -2.64
N ILE A 97 1.37 -19.90 -2.77
CA ILE A 97 0.89 -19.42 -4.07
C ILE A 97 1.98 -18.58 -4.72
N ALA A 98 2.24 -18.83 -6.01
CA ALA A 98 3.28 -18.17 -6.78
C ALA A 98 2.93 -18.04 -8.26
N LEU A 99 3.56 -17.08 -8.95
CA LEU A 99 3.72 -17.08 -10.40
C LEU A 99 4.95 -17.94 -10.74
N HIS A 100 4.87 -18.86 -11.69
CA HIS A 100 6.05 -19.63 -12.12
C HIS A 100 5.88 -20.24 -13.51
N GLU A 101 6.97 -20.69 -14.12
CA GLU A 101 6.94 -21.45 -15.37
C GLU A 101 6.19 -22.79 -15.19
N GLY A 102 5.33 -23.13 -16.14
CA GLY A 102 4.69 -24.45 -16.17
C GLY A 102 3.85 -24.70 -17.43
N LYS A 103 3.13 -25.83 -17.44
CA LYS A 103 2.18 -26.15 -18.52
C LYS A 103 0.96 -25.25 -18.43
N VAL A 104 0.66 -24.53 -19.52
CA VAL A 104 -0.45 -23.57 -19.62
C VAL A 104 -1.49 -24.06 -20.64
N PRO A 105 -2.40 -24.97 -20.26
CA PRO A 105 -3.59 -25.26 -21.05
C PRO A 105 -4.56 -24.07 -21.05
N ASN A 106 -5.59 -24.10 -21.92
CA ASN A 106 -6.63 -23.05 -21.98
C ASN A 106 -7.70 -23.19 -20.87
N TYR A 107 -7.36 -23.78 -19.72
CA TYR A 107 -8.27 -23.97 -18.58
C TYR A 107 -7.48 -24.04 -17.26
N PRO A 108 -8.11 -23.77 -16.10
CA PRO A 108 -7.43 -23.87 -14.81
C PRO A 108 -7.00 -25.31 -14.51
N ALA A 109 -5.71 -25.53 -14.27
CA ALA A 109 -5.13 -26.86 -14.12
C ALA A 109 -4.07 -26.97 -13.02
N SER A 110 -3.76 -25.88 -12.31
CA SER A 110 -2.77 -25.86 -11.22
C SER A 110 -3.35 -26.29 -9.88
N HIS A 111 -2.49 -26.42 -8.87
CA HIS A 111 -2.89 -26.60 -7.48
C HIS A 111 -2.85 -25.25 -6.71
N GLY A 112 -3.21 -24.16 -7.38
CA GLY A 112 -3.33 -22.82 -6.78
C GLY A 112 -2.37 -21.79 -7.38
N CYS A 113 -1.18 -22.19 -7.80
CA CYS A 113 -0.23 -21.28 -8.44
C CYS A 113 -0.71 -20.78 -9.83
N VAL A 114 -0.20 -19.64 -10.28
CA VAL A 114 -0.44 -19.13 -11.63
C VAL A 114 0.72 -19.58 -12.52
N ARG A 115 0.46 -20.53 -13.41
CA ARG A 115 1.47 -21.03 -14.33
C ARG A 115 1.59 -20.13 -15.56
N LEU A 116 2.83 -19.90 -15.99
CA LEU A 116 3.21 -19.06 -17.12
C LEU A 116 3.94 -19.87 -18.20
N PRO A 117 3.84 -19.50 -19.49
CA PRO A 117 4.68 -20.07 -20.54
C PRO A 117 6.16 -19.76 -20.27
N SER A 118 7.06 -20.70 -20.59
CA SER A 118 8.50 -20.61 -20.28
C SER A 118 9.16 -19.29 -20.66
N GLY A 119 8.97 -18.84 -21.91
CA GLY A 119 9.55 -17.58 -22.40
C GLY A 119 9.03 -16.38 -21.62
N PHE A 120 7.72 -16.32 -21.37
CA PHE A 120 7.10 -15.23 -20.63
C PHE A 120 7.50 -15.23 -19.15
N ALA A 121 7.62 -16.40 -18.52
CA ALA A 121 8.05 -16.51 -17.13
C ALA A 121 9.45 -15.89 -16.93
N LYS A 122 10.38 -16.14 -17.85
CA LYS A 122 11.73 -15.55 -17.87
C LYS A 122 11.69 -14.03 -18.02
N THR A 123 10.89 -13.53 -18.97
CA THR A 123 10.73 -12.09 -19.21
C THR A 123 10.12 -11.40 -18.01
N LEU A 124 9.00 -11.91 -17.49
CA LEU A 124 8.34 -11.39 -16.30
C LEU A 124 9.28 -11.38 -15.10
N PHE A 125 9.99 -12.48 -14.86
CA PHE A 125 10.98 -12.54 -13.80
C PHE A 125 12.11 -11.53 -13.98
N SER A 126 12.46 -11.14 -15.20
CA SER A 126 13.55 -10.18 -15.42
C SER A 126 13.10 -8.72 -15.24
N MET A 127 11.82 -8.41 -15.52
CA MET A 127 11.29 -7.04 -15.43
C MET A 127 10.66 -6.65 -14.08
N THR A 128 10.43 -7.61 -13.18
CA THR A 128 9.82 -7.34 -11.87
C THR A 128 10.85 -7.31 -10.75
N GLU A 129 10.47 -6.81 -9.58
CA GLU A 129 11.23 -6.93 -8.34
C GLU A 129 10.33 -7.38 -7.18
N ARG A 130 10.93 -7.63 -6.01
CA ARG A 130 10.16 -7.82 -4.77
C ARG A 130 9.35 -6.56 -4.50
N GLY A 131 8.12 -6.71 -4.02
CA GLY A 131 7.22 -5.58 -3.76
C GLY A 131 6.43 -5.08 -4.98
N ALA A 132 6.65 -5.63 -6.19
CA ALA A 132 5.78 -5.35 -7.33
C ALA A 132 4.37 -5.92 -7.09
N HIS A 133 3.34 -5.16 -7.46
CA HIS A 133 1.95 -5.53 -7.23
C HIS A 133 1.48 -6.60 -8.21
N VAL A 134 0.81 -7.62 -7.68
CA VAL A 134 0.14 -8.66 -8.44
C VAL A 134 -1.31 -8.70 -7.98
N ILE A 135 -2.23 -8.35 -8.87
CA ILE A 135 -3.66 -8.33 -8.64
C ILE A 135 -4.23 -9.60 -9.28
N ILE A 136 -4.92 -10.42 -8.50
CA ILE A 136 -5.62 -11.61 -9.00
C ILE A 136 -7.12 -11.41 -8.81
N ALA A 137 -7.88 -11.41 -9.90
CA ALA A 137 -9.32 -11.21 -9.90
C ALA A 137 -10.01 -12.32 -10.71
N ASP A 138 -11.31 -12.51 -10.50
CA ASP A 138 -12.12 -13.37 -11.36
C ASP A 138 -12.37 -12.69 -12.69
N GLU A 139 -12.92 -11.49 -12.65
CA GLU A 139 -13.08 -10.61 -13.81
C GLU A 139 -11.75 -10.13 -14.42
N ASP A 140 -11.85 -9.50 -15.59
CA ASP A 140 -10.74 -8.81 -16.23
C ASP A 140 -10.80 -7.33 -15.83
N VAL A 141 -9.96 -6.95 -14.86
CA VAL A 141 -9.86 -5.58 -14.35
C VAL A 141 -8.70 -4.84 -15.00
N ALA A 142 -8.79 -3.52 -15.04
CA ALA A 142 -7.74 -2.65 -15.52
C ALA A 142 -7.60 -1.41 -14.61
N PRO A 143 -6.40 -0.82 -14.49
CA PRO A 143 -6.23 0.44 -13.79
C PRO A 143 -7.04 1.55 -14.46
N VAL A 144 -7.82 2.29 -13.68
CA VAL A 144 -8.61 3.44 -14.14
C VAL A 144 -8.12 4.69 -13.44
N VAL A 145 -7.84 5.76 -14.19
CA VAL A 145 -7.46 7.05 -13.59
C VAL A 145 -8.58 7.54 -12.68
N VAL A 146 -8.22 7.94 -11.46
CA VAL A 146 -9.13 8.45 -10.45
C VAL A 146 -8.66 9.80 -9.93
N ARG A 147 -9.61 10.69 -9.68
CA ARG A 147 -9.38 11.99 -9.06
C ARG A 147 -10.32 12.10 -7.87
N HIS A 148 -9.77 12.38 -6.70
CA HIS A 148 -10.54 12.51 -5.48
C HIS A 148 -9.78 13.36 -4.46
N PRO A 149 -10.43 14.30 -3.73
CA PRO A 149 -9.77 15.16 -2.73
C PRO A 149 -9.07 14.39 -1.61
N PHE A 150 -9.53 13.17 -1.32
CA PHE A 150 -8.89 12.28 -0.36
C PHE A 150 -7.49 11.83 -0.81
N LEU A 151 -7.23 11.68 -2.10
CA LEU A 151 -5.96 11.13 -2.58
C LEU A 151 -4.81 12.11 -2.33
N PHE A 152 -3.67 11.59 -1.90
CA PHE A 152 -2.52 12.41 -1.50
C PHE A 152 -1.94 13.14 -2.72
N GLN A 153 -1.40 14.32 -2.45
CA GLN A 153 -0.75 15.18 -3.45
C GLN A 153 0.61 15.57 -2.88
N PRO A 154 1.68 15.60 -3.71
CA PRO A 154 2.99 15.97 -3.20
C PRO A 154 2.96 17.40 -2.68
N THR A 155 3.68 17.65 -1.59
CA THR A 155 3.88 19.01 -1.11
C THR A 155 4.68 19.78 -2.16
N THR A 156 4.17 20.93 -2.57
CA THR A 156 4.91 21.80 -3.49
C THR A 156 6.08 22.41 -2.74
N ASP A 157 7.30 22.22 -3.24
CA ASP A 157 8.49 22.97 -2.80
C ASP A 157 8.37 24.43 -3.28
N VAL A 158 7.39 25.18 -2.76
CA VAL A 158 7.42 26.63 -2.86
C VAL A 158 8.39 27.10 -1.80
N GLN A 159 9.66 27.28 -2.19
CA GLN A 159 10.54 28.19 -1.48
C GLN A 159 9.87 29.57 -1.48
N ILE A 160 9.06 29.86 -0.47
CA ILE A 160 8.63 31.22 -0.19
C ILE A 160 9.88 31.94 0.31
N LEU A 161 10.60 32.60 -0.61
CA LEU A 161 11.48 33.70 -0.27
C LEU A 161 10.58 34.81 0.27
N SER A 162 10.25 34.75 1.56
CA SER A 162 9.56 35.84 2.24
C SER A 162 10.58 36.93 2.49
N ASP A 163 10.50 37.97 1.67
CA ASP A 163 11.13 39.25 1.92
C ASP A 163 10.79 39.71 3.34
N VAL A 164 11.80 39.64 4.20
CA VAL A 164 11.79 40.17 5.56
C VAL A 164 11.39 41.65 5.50
N PRO A 165 10.30 42.08 6.18
CA PRO A 165 10.04 43.50 6.31
C PRO A 165 11.13 44.14 7.19
N LEU A 166 12.00 44.93 6.56
CA LEU A 166 13.03 45.71 7.23
C LEU A 166 12.38 46.63 8.27
N ARG A 167 12.64 46.36 9.55
CA ARG A 167 12.32 47.30 10.65
C ARG A 167 13.28 48.49 10.57
N PRO A 168 12.80 49.75 10.60
CA PRO A 168 13.69 50.90 10.70
C PRO A 168 14.33 50.95 12.09
N SER A 169 15.66 50.88 12.16
CA SER A 169 16.40 51.05 13.40
C SER A 169 16.43 52.53 13.82
N LYS A 170 16.08 52.76 15.09
CA LYS A 170 16.11 54.07 15.74
C LYS A 170 17.56 54.46 16.04
N LYS A 171 17.95 55.69 15.69
CA LYS A 171 19.27 56.28 15.93
C LYS A 171 19.62 56.28 17.43
N THR A 172 20.79 55.77 17.77
CA THR A 172 21.52 56.12 19.01
C THR A 172 22.90 56.63 18.62
N THR A 173 23.22 57.83 19.09
CA THR A 173 24.44 58.60 18.85
C THR A 173 25.64 58.06 19.61
N GLY A 174 26.75 57.85 18.90
CA GLY A 174 28.10 57.59 19.45
C GLY A 174 29.13 57.69 18.31
N PRO A 175 30.36 58.20 18.57
CA PRO A 175 31.27 58.64 17.51
C PRO A 175 31.83 57.48 16.68
N VAL A 176 31.96 57.76 15.39
CA VAL A 176 32.37 56.86 14.31
C VAL A 176 33.88 56.68 14.32
N GLU A 177 34.35 55.43 14.38
CA GLU A 177 35.69 55.05 13.93
C GLU A 177 35.56 54.13 12.72
N LEU A 178 36.10 54.59 11.59
CA LEU A 178 36.02 53.92 10.29
C LEU A 178 37.07 52.81 10.21
N ALA A 179 36.63 51.55 10.22
CA ALA A 179 37.37 50.45 9.61
C ALA A 179 36.73 50.13 8.27
N MET A 180 37.47 50.42 7.20
CA MET A 180 37.11 50.16 5.80
C MET A 180 36.88 48.65 5.61
N ASN A 181 35.68 48.26 5.19
CA ASN A 181 35.41 46.90 4.76
C ASN A 181 35.77 46.80 3.27
N ASN A 182 36.76 45.96 2.94
CA ASN A 182 37.12 45.62 1.57
C ASN A 182 35.89 45.05 0.82
N PRO A 183 35.54 45.54 -0.39
CA PRO A 183 34.49 44.96 -1.20
C PRO A 183 35.09 43.83 -2.03
N ASP A 184 35.53 42.74 -1.40
CA ASP A 184 35.91 41.53 -2.13
C ASP A 184 35.84 40.29 -1.24
N ARG A 185 34.61 39.97 -0.84
CA ARG A 185 34.25 38.60 -0.51
C ARG A 185 32.83 38.40 -1.01
N SER A 186 32.72 38.02 -2.28
CA SER A 186 31.58 37.26 -2.74
C SER A 186 31.45 36.05 -1.81
N LEU A 187 30.53 36.14 -0.85
CA LEU A 187 30.05 34.96 -0.14
C LEU A 187 29.36 34.14 -1.21
N LEU A 188 30.11 33.19 -1.77
CA LEU A 188 29.54 32.03 -2.45
C LEU A 188 28.63 31.37 -1.43
N VAL A 189 27.37 31.77 -1.40
CA VAL A 189 26.31 30.98 -0.81
C VAL A 189 26.38 29.66 -1.58
N PRO A 190 26.72 28.52 -0.94
CA PRO A 190 26.68 27.27 -1.64
C PRO A 190 25.26 27.13 -2.19
N LYS A 191 25.15 26.96 -3.51
CA LYS A 191 23.91 26.56 -4.17
C LYS A 191 23.37 25.38 -3.36
N PRO A 192 22.13 25.42 -2.84
CA PRO A 192 21.61 24.31 -2.06
C PRO A 192 21.76 23.06 -2.91
N GLU A 193 22.55 22.11 -2.42
CA GLU A 193 22.63 20.80 -3.04
C GLU A 193 21.21 20.23 -3.04
N PRO A 194 20.73 19.67 -4.17
CA PRO A 194 19.44 19.01 -4.17
C PRO A 194 19.46 17.97 -3.05
N LEU A 195 18.41 17.93 -2.23
CA LEU A 195 18.22 16.91 -1.20
C LEU A 195 18.27 15.53 -1.87
N VAL A 196 19.44 14.89 -1.89
CA VAL A 196 19.60 13.54 -2.40
C VAL A 196 18.94 12.63 -1.37
N ARG A 197 17.69 12.22 -1.63
CA ARG A 197 17.00 11.23 -0.81
C ARG A 197 17.84 9.96 -0.80
N THR A 198 17.93 9.30 0.35
CA THR A 198 18.56 7.98 0.39
C THR A 198 17.77 6.98 -0.47
N PRO A 199 18.38 5.89 -0.97
CA PRO A 199 17.67 4.88 -1.75
C PRO A 199 16.49 4.23 -1.03
N GLU A 200 16.43 4.32 0.31
CA GLU A 200 15.31 3.84 1.12
C GLU A 200 14.18 4.88 1.18
N GLU A 201 14.50 6.17 1.28
CA GLU A 201 13.55 7.29 1.25
C GLU A 201 12.96 7.56 -0.14
N SER A 202 13.54 6.99 -1.20
CA SER A 202 13.01 7.02 -2.55
C SER A 202 12.05 5.86 -2.86
N GLN A 203 11.94 4.85 -1.99
CA GLN A 203 11.01 3.74 -2.20
C GLN A 203 9.55 4.17 -2.04
N PRO A 204 8.62 3.59 -2.83
CA PRO A 204 7.21 3.88 -2.72
C PRO A 204 6.63 3.50 -1.36
N LEU A 205 5.68 4.32 -0.90
CA LEU A 205 4.89 3.97 0.27
C LEU A 205 3.90 2.86 -0.06
N ARG A 206 3.73 1.95 0.88
CA ARG A 206 2.72 0.91 0.88
C ARG A 206 1.80 1.20 2.02
N ILE A 207 0.58 1.64 1.71
CA ILE A 207 -0.40 2.08 2.69
C ILE A 207 -1.54 1.06 2.71
N LEU A 208 -1.90 0.59 3.89
CA LEU A 208 -3.10 -0.24 4.10
C LEU A 208 -4.04 0.51 5.03
N ILE A 209 -5.27 0.72 4.57
CA ILE A 209 -6.37 1.26 5.37
C ILE A 209 -7.41 0.16 5.51
N THR A 210 -7.70 -0.21 6.75
CA THR A 210 -8.66 -1.27 7.04
C THR A 210 -9.37 -0.99 8.35
N ARG A 211 -10.32 -1.84 8.72
CA ARG A 211 -11.02 -1.76 10.00
C ARG A 211 -10.09 -2.14 11.13
N ARG A 212 -10.30 -1.57 12.31
CA ARG A 212 -9.52 -1.96 13.50
C ARG A 212 -9.86 -3.39 13.91
N GLY A 213 -8.83 -4.17 14.22
CA GLY A 213 -8.97 -5.52 14.75
C GLY A 213 -9.03 -5.55 16.27
N ASP A 214 -9.27 -6.74 16.81
CA ASP A 214 -9.31 -6.98 18.25
C ASP A 214 -7.96 -6.65 18.91
N ARG A 215 -6.84 -6.88 18.20
CA ARG A 215 -5.50 -6.62 18.71
C ARG A 215 -5.27 -5.12 18.93
N GLU A 216 -5.59 -4.29 17.95
CA GLU A 216 -5.45 -2.83 18.06
C GLU A 216 -6.39 -2.29 19.14
N LEU A 217 -7.62 -2.84 19.22
CA LEU A 217 -8.57 -2.49 20.28
C LEU A 217 -8.02 -2.81 21.67
N VAL A 218 -7.42 -3.99 21.86
CA VAL A 218 -6.83 -4.38 23.15
C VAL A 218 -5.64 -3.48 23.51
N ALA A 219 -4.78 -3.14 22.55
CA ALA A 219 -3.63 -2.25 22.77
C ALA A 219 -4.08 -0.85 23.23
N ASP A 220 -5.12 -0.31 22.62
CA ASP A 220 -5.72 0.96 23.05
C ASP A 220 -6.31 0.89 24.46
N VAL A 221 -7.02 -0.21 24.76
CA VAL A 221 -7.59 -0.45 26.10
C VAL A 221 -6.48 -0.55 27.13
N GLN A 222 -5.40 -1.28 26.86
CA GLN A 222 -4.23 -1.37 27.75
C GLN A 222 -3.62 0.01 28.00
N THR A 223 -3.45 0.81 26.95
CA THR A 223 -2.93 2.17 27.05
C THR A 223 -3.81 3.06 27.93
N MET A 224 -5.11 3.15 27.63
CA MET A 224 -6.05 3.99 28.38
C MET A 224 -6.21 3.54 29.83
N LEU A 225 -6.26 2.23 30.08
CA LEU A 225 -6.33 1.69 31.44
C LEU A 225 -5.11 2.09 32.26
N THR A 226 -3.91 1.96 31.67
CA THR A 226 -2.64 2.32 32.32
C THR A 226 -2.59 3.82 32.63
N GLU A 227 -2.99 4.67 31.69
CA GLU A 227 -3.09 6.12 31.90
C GLU A 227 -4.08 6.50 33.01
N LEU A 228 -5.16 5.73 33.17
CA LEU A 228 -6.15 5.89 34.24
C LEU A 228 -5.72 5.25 35.57
N GLY A 229 -4.52 4.68 35.64
CA GLY A 229 -3.95 4.09 36.86
C GLY A 229 -4.30 2.61 37.10
N PHE A 230 -4.87 1.92 36.11
CA PHE A 230 -5.06 0.46 36.14
C PHE A 230 -3.89 -0.22 35.41
N ASP A 231 -3.05 -0.96 36.14
CA ASP A 231 -1.89 -1.64 35.56
C ASP A 231 -2.31 -2.75 34.58
N ALA A 232 -2.35 -2.41 33.29
CA ALA A 232 -2.75 -3.32 32.22
C ALA A 232 -1.56 -4.04 31.56
N GLY A 233 -0.33 -3.80 32.03
CA GLY A 233 0.90 -4.27 31.41
C GLY A 233 1.29 -3.50 30.15
N VAL A 234 2.10 -4.12 29.29
CA VAL A 234 2.56 -3.52 28.03
C VAL A 234 1.40 -3.47 27.02
N PRO A 235 1.17 -2.34 26.31
CA PRO A 235 0.18 -2.22 25.23
C PRO A 235 0.50 -3.05 23.97
N ASP A 236 0.58 -4.37 24.09
CA ASP A 236 0.96 -5.31 23.03
C ASP A 236 -0.22 -5.86 22.21
N GLY A 237 -1.45 -5.56 22.65
CA GLY A 237 -2.69 -6.05 22.07
C GLY A 237 -3.08 -7.46 22.52
N PHE A 238 -2.38 -8.04 23.50
CA PHE A 238 -2.69 -9.34 24.07
C PHE A 238 -3.34 -9.19 25.44
N ALA A 239 -4.56 -9.72 25.58
CA ALA A 239 -5.28 -9.71 26.85
C ALA A 239 -4.73 -10.76 27.83
N GLY A 240 -3.53 -10.52 28.36
CA GLY A 240 -2.88 -11.31 29.40
C GLY A 240 -3.51 -11.12 30.78
N GLU A 241 -2.92 -11.73 31.81
CA GLU A 241 -3.44 -11.68 33.18
C GLU A 241 -3.56 -10.26 33.72
N MET A 242 -2.52 -9.43 33.52
CA MET A 242 -2.51 -8.02 33.94
C MET A 242 -3.62 -7.22 33.24
N THR A 243 -3.74 -7.33 31.92
CA THR A 243 -4.80 -6.66 31.15
C THR A 243 -6.20 -7.11 31.59
N ARG A 244 -6.42 -8.40 31.83
CA ARG A 244 -7.71 -8.91 32.34
C ARG A 244 -8.03 -8.39 33.73
N SER A 245 -7.02 -8.33 34.60
CA SER A 245 -7.14 -7.76 35.95
C SER A 245 -7.49 -6.27 35.90
N ALA A 246 -6.79 -5.50 35.07
CA ALA A 246 -7.05 -4.07 34.85
C ALA A 246 -8.47 -3.83 34.31
N ILE A 247 -8.91 -4.61 33.31
CA ILE A 247 -10.28 -4.55 32.78
C ILE A 247 -11.30 -4.86 33.88
N ALA A 248 -11.07 -5.90 34.69
CA ALA A 248 -11.96 -6.26 35.80
C ALA A 248 -12.00 -5.16 36.87
N GLY A 249 -10.85 -4.56 37.19
CA GLY A 249 -10.73 -3.42 38.11
C GLY A 249 -11.51 -2.21 37.61
N PHE A 250 -11.33 -1.85 36.33
CA PHE A 250 -12.06 -0.75 35.71
C PHE A 250 -13.57 -0.99 35.69
N LYS A 251 -14.02 -2.20 35.33
CA LYS A 251 -15.44 -2.57 35.36
C LYS A 251 -16.01 -2.42 36.77
N ARG A 252 -15.30 -2.85 37.82
CA ARG A 252 -15.73 -2.64 39.21
C ARG A 252 -15.80 -1.16 39.57
N TRP A 253 -14.80 -0.36 39.19
CA TRP A 253 -14.75 1.07 39.45
C TRP A 253 -15.92 1.83 38.79
N LYS A 254 -16.32 1.43 37.58
CA LYS A 254 -17.48 2.00 36.86
C LYS A 254 -18.81 1.28 37.14
N ASN A 255 -18.85 0.32 38.06
CA ASN A 255 -20.04 -0.49 38.37
C ASN A 255 -20.66 -1.19 37.13
N LEU A 256 -19.81 -1.69 36.23
CA LEU A 256 -20.21 -2.37 34.99
C LEU A 256 -20.31 -3.90 35.19
N PRO A 257 -21.13 -4.59 34.37
CA PRO A 257 -21.25 -6.05 34.42
C PRO A 257 -19.90 -6.77 34.19
N SER A 258 -19.57 -7.69 35.09
CA SER A 258 -18.35 -8.51 35.01
C SER A 258 -18.49 -9.73 34.10
N LYS A 259 -19.73 -10.19 33.86
CA LYS A 259 -20.04 -11.32 32.97
C LYS A 259 -20.16 -10.85 31.51
N GLY A 260 -19.86 -11.74 30.57
CA GLY A 260 -19.97 -11.47 29.13
C GLY A 260 -18.61 -11.28 28.45
N THR A 261 -18.59 -10.54 27.35
CA THR A 261 -17.35 -10.28 26.60
C THR A 261 -16.36 -9.46 27.44
N LEU A 262 -15.06 -9.73 27.24
CA LEU A 262 -14.01 -9.07 28.00
C LEU A 262 -14.06 -7.55 27.81
N ILE A 263 -14.11 -7.10 26.56
CA ILE A 263 -14.30 -5.72 26.15
C ILE A 263 -15.70 -5.62 25.55
N SER A 264 -16.68 -5.15 26.33
CA SER A 264 -18.04 -4.90 25.84
C SER A 264 -18.14 -3.49 25.26
N LYS A 265 -19.13 -3.24 24.38
CA LYS A 265 -19.38 -1.88 23.84
C LYS A 265 -19.60 -0.86 24.95
N GLU A 266 -20.33 -1.26 26.01
CA GLU A 266 -20.59 -0.43 27.19
C GLU A 266 -19.32 -0.11 27.99
N MET A 267 -18.46 -1.11 28.22
CA MET A 267 -17.18 -0.90 28.90
C MET A 267 -16.24 -0.02 28.08
N LEU A 268 -16.20 -0.22 26.76
CA LEU A 268 -15.41 0.60 25.87
C LEU A 268 -15.88 2.05 25.91
N ALA A 269 -17.18 2.32 25.76
CA ALA A 269 -17.74 3.66 25.85
C ALA A 269 -17.42 4.34 27.20
N ALA A 270 -17.54 3.62 28.31
CA ALA A 270 -17.19 4.12 29.63
C ALA A 270 -15.69 4.43 29.78
N LEU A 271 -14.82 3.62 29.16
CA LEU A 271 -13.36 3.83 29.16
C LEU A 271 -12.96 5.08 28.40
N TYR A 272 -13.48 5.26 27.18
CA TYR A 272 -13.24 6.45 26.38
C TYR A 272 -13.72 7.72 27.09
N ALA A 273 -14.93 7.69 27.67
CA ALA A 273 -15.45 8.80 28.46
C ALA A 273 -14.57 9.11 29.69
N ALA A 274 -14.10 8.07 30.40
CA ALA A 274 -13.21 8.25 31.55
C ALA A 274 -11.83 8.81 31.16
N ALA A 275 -11.32 8.43 29.99
CA ALA A 275 -10.07 8.93 29.43
C ALA A 275 -10.20 10.34 28.79
N GLY A 276 -11.41 10.90 28.71
CA GLY A 276 -11.67 12.16 28.02
C GLY A 276 -11.37 12.10 26.51
N ARG A 277 -11.54 10.93 25.90
CA ARG A 277 -11.25 10.68 24.48
C ARG A 277 -12.54 10.53 23.67
N GLU A 278 -12.50 11.01 22.43
CA GLU A 278 -13.56 10.74 21.44
C GLU A 278 -13.75 9.24 21.20
N PRO A 279 -14.94 8.79 20.76
CA PRO A 279 -15.23 7.38 20.53
C PRO A 279 -14.16 6.66 19.70
N ALA A 280 -14.02 5.36 19.96
CA ALA A 280 -13.00 4.54 19.32
C ALA A 280 -12.97 4.75 17.79
N PRO A 281 -11.81 5.07 17.20
CA PRO A 281 -11.68 5.13 15.76
C PRO A 281 -11.99 3.75 15.17
N GLN A 282 -12.68 3.72 14.04
CA GLN A 282 -13.18 2.48 13.43
C GLN A 282 -12.20 1.90 12.40
N GLY A 283 -11.22 2.70 11.94
CA GLY A 283 -10.20 2.30 10.99
C GLY A 283 -8.78 2.35 11.57
N GLN A 284 -7.90 1.62 10.92
CA GLN A 284 -6.46 1.64 11.12
C GLN A 284 -5.77 1.93 9.79
N LEU A 285 -4.77 2.79 9.83
CA LEU A 285 -3.87 3.05 8.72
C LEU A 285 -2.48 2.53 9.08
N TYR A 286 -1.93 1.69 8.22
CA TYR A 286 -0.57 1.17 8.29
C TYR A 286 0.22 1.70 7.09
N ILE A 287 1.49 2.07 7.32
CA ILE A 287 2.41 2.51 6.27
C ILE A 287 3.70 1.69 6.38
N ARG A 288 4.11 1.12 5.25
CA ARG A 288 5.45 0.58 5.05
C ARG A 288 6.18 1.36 3.95
N GLN A 289 7.49 1.43 4.07
CA GLN A 289 8.41 1.92 3.03
C GLN A 289 9.62 1.00 3.02
N GLY A 290 10.03 0.51 1.85
CA GLY A 290 11.13 -0.45 1.74
C GLY A 290 10.95 -1.68 2.64
N PHE A 291 9.71 -2.18 2.77
CA PHE A 291 9.33 -3.31 3.64
C PHE A 291 9.47 -3.09 5.16
N LYS A 292 9.75 -1.86 5.61
CA LYS A 292 9.81 -1.47 7.03
C LYS A 292 8.59 -0.67 7.42
N GLU A 293 8.11 -0.87 8.64
CA GLU A 293 7.01 -0.07 9.19
C GLU A 293 7.46 1.38 9.41
N VAL A 294 6.71 2.32 8.84
CA VAL A 294 6.93 3.77 9.00
C VAL A 294 5.97 4.33 10.03
N LEU A 295 4.72 3.85 10.03
CA LEU A 295 3.65 4.33 10.89
C LEU A 295 2.52 3.31 10.99
N SER A 296 1.93 3.22 12.17
CA SER A 296 0.61 2.62 12.39
C SER A 296 -0.21 3.60 13.24
N THR A 297 -1.38 4.01 12.76
CA THR A 297 -2.22 5.00 13.44
C THR A 297 -3.71 4.74 13.23
N PRO A 298 -4.56 5.00 14.23
CA PRO A 298 -6.00 5.00 14.02
C PRO A 298 -6.44 6.06 13.01
N VAL A 299 -7.52 5.77 12.29
CA VAL A 299 -8.22 6.68 11.37
C VAL A 299 -9.72 6.53 11.54
N ALA A 300 -10.49 7.58 11.24
CA ALA A 300 -11.94 7.52 11.31
C ALA A 300 -12.52 6.98 9.99
N ILE A 301 -13.59 6.19 10.12
CA ILE A 301 -14.38 5.67 9.01
C ILE A 301 -15.83 6.05 9.30
N ARG A 302 -16.39 6.91 8.46
CA ARG A 302 -17.81 7.27 8.49
C ARG A 302 -18.67 6.10 7.99
N ASP A 303 -19.89 6.00 8.53
CA ASP A 303 -20.84 4.93 8.23
C ASP A 303 -20.20 3.53 8.32
N PRO A 304 -19.61 3.15 9.47
CA PRO A 304 -18.83 1.91 9.60
C PRO A 304 -19.65 0.64 9.30
N GLU A 305 -20.97 0.68 9.40
CA GLU A 305 -21.88 -0.43 9.06
C GLU A 305 -21.96 -0.75 7.55
N ARG A 306 -21.41 0.12 6.69
CA ARG A 306 -21.31 -0.12 5.24
C ARG A 306 -19.97 -0.76 4.90
N GLU A 307 -19.95 -1.70 3.95
CA GLU A 307 -18.71 -2.31 3.45
C GLU A 307 -17.71 -1.25 2.96
N LEU A 308 -16.42 -1.49 3.17
CA LEU A 308 -15.35 -0.70 2.55
C LEU A 308 -15.06 -1.16 1.14
N GLY A 309 -15.34 -2.42 0.81
CA GLY A 309 -14.92 -3.07 -0.44
C GLY A 309 -13.46 -3.49 -0.40
N THR A 310 -12.86 -3.75 -1.56
CA THR A 310 -11.41 -3.92 -1.71
C THR A 310 -10.93 -3.12 -2.91
N TYR A 311 -10.06 -2.15 -2.68
CA TYR A 311 -9.59 -1.20 -3.68
C TYR A 311 -8.08 -1.02 -3.58
N LEU A 312 -7.40 -0.99 -4.72
CA LEU A 312 -5.99 -0.59 -4.84
C LEU A 312 -5.92 0.75 -5.57
N TYR A 313 -5.31 1.73 -4.94
CA TYR A 313 -4.94 3.01 -5.55
C TYR A 313 -3.43 3.05 -5.71
N THR A 314 -2.92 3.51 -6.85
CA THR A 314 -1.48 3.65 -7.07
C THR A 314 -1.18 4.98 -7.76
N VAL A 315 -0.11 5.65 -7.32
CA VAL A 315 0.45 6.81 -8.00
C VAL A 315 1.11 6.32 -9.28
N ALA A 316 0.53 6.69 -10.42
CA ALA A 316 1.04 6.34 -11.74
C ALA A 316 2.00 7.39 -12.30
N ASP A 317 1.89 8.64 -11.84
CA ASP A 317 2.77 9.74 -12.23
C ASP A 317 2.73 10.82 -11.13
N ILE A 318 3.85 11.53 -10.95
CA ILE A 318 3.99 12.57 -9.94
C ILE A 318 4.74 13.77 -10.50
N ASP A 319 4.17 14.96 -10.27
CA ASP A 319 4.77 16.25 -10.58
C ASP A 319 4.88 17.08 -9.28
N PRO A 320 5.99 16.92 -8.53
CA PRO A 320 6.22 17.65 -7.30
C PRO A 320 6.24 19.17 -7.48
N LYS A 321 6.66 19.67 -8.67
CA LYS A 321 6.76 21.10 -8.95
C LYS A 321 5.40 21.77 -9.00
N ASN A 322 4.40 21.06 -9.51
CA ASN A 322 3.02 21.53 -9.58
C ASN A 322 2.16 21.02 -8.42
N GLY A 323 2.73 20.25 -7.49
CA GLY A 323 1.98 19.66 -6.37
C GLY A 323 0.92 18.66 -6.84
N GLN A 324 1.17 17.95 -7.93
CA GLN A 324 0.18 17.04 -8.55
C GLN A 324 0.67 15.60 -8.58
N ALA A 325 -0.25 14.67 -8.33
CA ALA A 325 -0.08 13.24 -8.52
C ALA A 325 -1.27 12.68 -9.29
N VAL A 326 -0.99 11.84 -10.29
CA VAL A 326 -2.00 11.10 -11.03
C VAL A 326 -2.17 9.73 -10.38
N TRP A 327 -3.39 9.47 -9.92
CA TRP A 327 -3.74 8.20 -9.28
C TRP A 327 -4.52 7.32 -10.25
N GLN A 328 -4.27 6.02 -10.16
CA GLN A 328 -5.07 4.98 -10.77
C GLN A 328 -5.68 4.11 -9.69
N ALA A 329 -6.87 3.55 -9.96
CA ALA A 329 -7.59 2.68 -9.07
C ALA A 329 -7.96 1.36 -9.75
N ILE A 330 -7.99 0.29 -8.96
CA ILE A 330 -8.56 -1.00 -9.31
C ILE A 330 -9.49 -1.41 -8.17
N GLY A 331 -10.78 -1.54 -8.45
CA GLY A 331 -11.75 -2.17 -7.56
C GLY A 331 -11.80 -3.69 -7.77
N LEU A 332 -11.83 -4.44 -6.68
CA LEU A 332 -11.98 -5.89 -6.68
C LEU A 332 -13.27 -6.30 -6.00
N ARG A 333 -13.88 -7.39 -6.49
CA ARG A 333 -14.97 -8.04 -5.75
C ARG A 333 -14.52 -8.40 -4.34
N ASN A 334 -15.36 -8.04 -3.37
CA ASN A 334 -15.13 -8.24 -1.94
C ASN A 334 -16.10 -9.29 -1.40
N GLU A 335 -15.67 -10.56 -1.30
CA GLU A 335 -16.52 -11.65 -0.82
C GLU A 335 -16.32 -11.86 0.69
N LEU A 336 -17.06 -11.10 1.50
CA LEU A 336 -17.07 -11.28 2.95
C LEU A 336 -17.97 -12.45 3.36
N SER A 337 -17.45 -13.34 4.21
CA SER A 337 -18.26 -14.40 4.83
C SER A 337 -19.29 -13.80 5.80
N ASP A 338 -20.41 -14.49 6.00
CA ASP A 338 -21.47 -14.05 6.93
C ASP A 338 -20.94 -13.83 8.36
N GLY A 339 -20.03 -14.70 8.80
CA GLY A 339 -19.35 -14.55 10.09
C GLY A 339 -18.53 -13.27 10.17
N THR A 340 -17.85 -12.90 9.07
CA THR A 340 -17.08 -11.66 8.98
C THR A 340 -17.99 -10.44 8.96
N ARG A 341 -19.06 -10.44 8.14
CA ARG A 341 -20.04 -9.35 8.12
C ARG A 341 -20.65 -9.12 9.50
N LYS A 342 -21.08 -10.20 10.17
CA LYS A 342 -21.64 -10.13 11.53
C LYS A 342 -20.63 -9.57 12.53
N ARG A 343 -19.37 -10.02 12.49
CA ARG A 343 -18.29 -9.52 13.35
C ARG A 343 -18.03 -8.03 13.13
N LEU A 344 -18.05 -7.59 11.88
CA LEU A 344 -17.80 -6.20 11.49
C LEU A 344 -19.03 -5.30 11.62
N GLY A 345 -20.22 -5.87 11.91
CA GLY A 345 -21.47 -5.12 11.99
C GLY A 345 -21.95 -4.58 10.64
N ILE A 346 -21.55 -5.24 9.55
CA ILE A 346 -21.87 -4.82 8.18
C ILE A 346 -23.30 -5.26 7.83
N ALA A 347 -24.10 -4.33 7.32
CA ALA A 347 -25.45 -4.62 6.85
C ALA A 347 -25.43 -5.59 5.65
N PRO A 348 -26.39 -6.53 5.52
CA PRO A 348 -26.41 -7.55 4.47
C PRO A 348 -26.73 -7.01 3.05
N GLU A 349 -26.56 -5.71 2.81
CA GLU A 349 -26.83 -5.10 1.52
C GLU A 349 -25.82 -5.54 0.46
N ALA A 350 -26.26 -5.55 -0.81
CA ALA A 350 -25.39 -5.87 -1.92
C ALA A 350 -24.32 -4.79 -2.09
N SER A 351 -23.06 -5.14 -1.83
CA SER A 351 -21.89 -4.35 -2.20
C SER A 351 -21.92 -4.09 -3.70
N VAL A 352 -22.13 -2.83 -4.10
CA VAL A 352 -21.96 -2.44 -5.51
C VAL A 352 -20.46 -2.32 -5.76
N LEU A 353 -19.93 -3.18 -6.62
CA LEU A 353 -18.53 -3.07 -7.05
C LEU A 353 -18.38 -1.79 -7.87
N GLU A 354 -17.76 -0.78 -7.26
CA GLU A 354 -17.31 0.40 -7.99
C GLU A 354 -15.96 0.10 -8.66
N ALA A 355 -15.71 0.65 -9.84
CA ALA A 355 -14.41 0.47 -10.49
C ALA A 355 -13.28 1.19 -9.73
N THR A 356 -13.60 2.31 -9.08
CA THR A 356 -12.61 3.22 -8.45
C THR A 356 -12.89 3.51 -6.97
N GLY A 357 -14.01 3.04 -6.41
CA GLY A 357 -14.32 3.16 -4.98
C GLY A 357 -14.39 4.61 -4.48
N GLN A 358 -15.03 5.52 -5.21
CA GLN A 358 -15.12 6.91 -4.76
C GLN A 358 -15.91 7.03 -3.45
N SER A 359 -16.96 6.23 -3.29
CA SER A 359 -17.79 6.28 -2.08
C SER A 359 -17.04 5.88 -0.79
N VAL A 360 -16.01 5.03 -0.89
CA VAL A 360 -15.18 4.69 0.28
C VAL A 360 -14.16 5.79 0.59
N LEU A 361 -13.63 6.47 -0.42
CA LEU A 361 -12.71 7.60 -0.23
C LEU A 361 -13.40 8.78 0.49
N ASP A 362 -14.68 8.99 0.24
CA ASP A 362 -15.50 9.98 0.96
C ASP A 362 -15.68 9.65 2.44
N ARG A 363 -15.43 8.42 2.87
CA ARG A 363 -15.74 7.97 4.25
C ARG A 363 -14.53 7.96 5.17
N ILE A 364 -13.32 8.03 4.63
CA ILE A 364 -12.09 7.90 5.42
C ILE A 364 -11.58 9.29 5.81
N GLU A 365 -11.30 9.44 7.10
CA GLU A 365 -10.74 10.67 7.65
C GLU A 365 -9.37 10.39 8.28
N ILE A 366 -8.34 11.02 7.71
CA ILE A 366 -6.95 10.92 8.17
C ILE A 366 -6.56 12.22 8.85
N PRO A 367 -5.99 12.19 10.07
CA PRO A 367 -5.53 13.40 10.75
C PRO A 367 -4.57 14.23 9.89
N THR A 368 -4.74 15.56 9.88
CA THR A 368 -3.99 16.48 9.00
C THR A 368 -2.48 16.29 9.09
N ARG A 369 -1.93 16.13 10.30
CA ARG A 369 -0.50 15.89 10.51
C ARG A 369 0.01 14.63 9.78
N ILE A 370 -0.79 13.57 9.78
CA ILE A 370 -0.45 12.32 9.11
C ILE A 370 -0.56 12.49 7.60
N ARG A 371 -1.60 13.17 7.11
CA ARG A 371 -1.75 13.50 5.68
C ARG A 371 -0.57 14.33 5.16
N THR A 372 -0.13 15.36 5.87
CA THR A 372 1.05 16.16 5.49
C THR A 372 2.30 15.29 5.41
N LYS A 373 2.54 14.45 6.42
CA LYS A 373 3.69 13.51 6.41
C LYS A 373 3.67 12.58 5.19
N ILE A 374 2.50 12.05 4.82
CA ILE A 374 2.36 11.20 3.64
C ILE A 374 2.62 11.98 2.35
N ASN A 375 2.09 13.20 2.24
CA ASN A 375 2.32 14.08 1.08
C ASN A 375 3.82 14.37 0.85
N ASP A 376 4.59 14.60 1.92
CA ASP A 376 6.04 14.88 1.83
C ASP A 376 6.84 13.65 1.38
N MET A 377 6.37 12.46 1.76
CA MET A 377 6.98 11.17 1.44
C MET A 377 6.46 10.56 0.13
N LEU A 378 5.55 11.23 -0.57
CA LEU A 378 4.90 10.68 -1.75
C LEU A 378 5.89 10.50 -2.90
N THR A 379 5.90 9.32 -3.49
CA THR A 379 6.67 9.00 -4.71
C THR A 379 5.79 8.26 -5.70
N GLU A 380 6.25 8.20 -6.95
CA GLU A 380 5.70 7.30 -7.95
C GLU A 380 5.67 5.85 -7.42
N GLY A 381 4.63 5.11 -7.79
CA GLY A 381 4.41 3.75 -7.33
C GLY A 381 3.89 3.61 -5.90
N THR A 382 3.76 4.70 -5.15
CA THR A 382 3.07 4.70 -3.85
C THR A 382 1.67 4.13 -4.03
N SER A 383 1.27 3.23 -3.14
CA SER A 383 -0.03 2.56 -3.23
C SER A 383 -0.82 2.61 -1.93
N ILE A 384 -2.14 2.72 -2.04
CA ILE A 384 -3.10 2.62 -0.95
C ILE A 384 -4.01 1.42 -1.22
N THR A 385 -4.05 0.47 -0.31
CA THR A 385 -5.06 -0.58 -0.29
C THR A 385 -6.11 -0.24 0.75
N ILE A 386 -7.38 -0.19 0.36
CA ILE A 386 -8.52 -0.06 1.26
C ILE A 386 -9.26 -1.40 1.25
N THR A 387 -9.47 -2.01 2.42
CA THR A 387 -10.16 -3.32 2.49
C THR A 387 -10.88 -3.57 3.81
N ASP A 388 -11.96 -4.35 3.78
CA ASP A 388 -12.62 -4.90 4.97
C ASP A 388 -11.84 -6.07 5.62
N ASN A 389 -10.93 -6.73 4.89
CA ASN A 389 -10.34 -8.01 5.29
C ASN A 389 -9.19 -7.91 6.31
N GLY A 390 -8.85 -6.71 6.79
CA GLY A 390 -7.77 -6.52 7.75
C GLY A 390 -6.38 -6.76 7.16
N VAL A 391 -5.39 -6.93 8.04
CA VAL A 391 -4.06 -7.40 7.68
C VAL A 391 -4.12 -8.91 7.46
N SER A 392 -3.81 -9.38 6.25
CA SER A 392 -3.82 -10.83 5.95
C SER A 392 -2.77 -11.58 6.79
N PRO A 393 -3.04 -12.83 7.22
CA PRO A 393 -2.03 -13.73 7.77
C PRO A 393 -0.83 -13.96 6.84
N GLU A 394 -1.00 -13.74 5.54
CA GLU A 394 0.07 -13.81 4.55
C GLU A 394 0.99 -12.58 4.59
N THR A 395 0.62 -11.52 5.30
CA THR A 395 1.48 -10.36 5.53
C THR A 395 2.44 -10.68 6.67
N ALA A 396 3.74 -10.75 6.38
CA ALA A 396 4.72 -10.93 7.45
C ALA A 396 4.76 -9.70 8.37
N PRO A 397 5.04 -9.86 9.68
CA PRO A 397 5.20 -8.73 10.58
C PRO A 397 6.27 -7.73 10.10
N GLN A 398 7.30 -8.21 9.40
CA GLN A 398 8.42 -7.41 8.89
C GLN A 398 8.90 -7.97 7.55
N GLY A 399 9.53 -7.14 6.72
CA GLY A 399 10.28 -7.59 5.54
C GLY A 399 9.43 -7.91 4.30
N THR A 400 8.13 -7.61 4.32
CA THR A 400 7.23 -7.69 3.15
C THR A 400 6.33 -6.47 3.06
N ASP A 401 5.65 -6.32 1.92
CA ASP A 401 4.52 -5.42 1.79
C ASP A 401 3.23 -6.12 2.28
N PHE A 402 2.11 -5.40 2.22
CA PHE A 402 0.79 -5.92 2.60
C PHE A 402 0.24 -6.86 1.53
N ILE A 403 -0.37 -7.94 2.00
CA ILE A 403 -1.17 -8.84 1.17
C ILE A 403 -2.63 -8.71 1.61
N THR A 404 -3.53 -8.64 0.64
CA THR A 404 -4.97 -8.59 0.86
C THR A 404 -5.62 -9.70 0.06
N LEU A 405 -6.26 -10.63 0.76
CA LEU A 405 -7.06 -11.69 0.15
C LEU A 405 -8.51 -11.22 0.07
N THR A 406 -9.18 -11.53 -1.04
CA THR A 406 -10.63 -11.29 -1.20
C THR A 406 -11.46 -12.57 -1.23
N ARG A 407 -10.81 -13.73 -1.33
CA ARG A 407 -11.45 -15.05 -1.28
C ARG A 407 -10.48 -16.13 -0.81
#